data_AF-A0A941UHC4-F1
#
_entry.id   AF-A0A941UHC4-F1
#
_cell.length_a   1.000
_cell.length_b   1.000
_cell.length_c   1.000
_cell.angle_alpha   90.00
_cell.angle_beta   90.00
_cell.angle_gamma   90.00
#
_symmetry.space_group_name_H-M   'P 1'
#
loop_
_entity.id
_entity.type
_entity.pdbx_description
1 polymer ?
#
loop_
_entity_poly.entity_id
_entity_poly.type
_entity_poly.pdbx_seq_one_letter_code
_entity_poly.pdbx_strand_id
1 'polypeptide(L)'
;MEEINYPLSREQAVAKQKACNICHTGCLDCHYTPTKERGSHAMSRIPPALNCTGNGRSTFVCHAGTMERRRGDSYLGNDFSEPAGLPEDVHVKQKMECVDCHQTGPGGMGHIERRATCQDCHPEVEQAMARSMHRNVACESCHVKILGGYEMTSWGPGMVLSRPNPFKKYSLYYGPQAPPILIKDQKGIWIPTKIWPNSMGGFKNRVQPKPGLVFRWPDGQTRDAYAQLGTFSVPGGNNNYLAWIQVEQVAHPLGKSRTCGSCHDGAAQTAKVAWKFFDTQGAEPFTGSQKVVADRNGLHVKDIKATSSITLMEGGKIENFAAWMKLGDIWKTSGDFSIPKSDPVKYRKLEAGIRDAMRKLDAEDRELKRREANGDDMKKLRRRWKEAKAAAVHGAGQVVLP
;
A
#
# COMPACT_ATOMS: atom_id res chain seq x y z
N MET A 1 2.43 2.66 29.50
CA MET A 1 3.48 1.60 29.59
C MET A 1 3.15 0.54 30.65
N GLU A 2 2.07 0.69 31.43
CA GLU A 2 1.69 -0.23 32.52
C GLU A 2 1.25 -1.62 32.04
N GLU A 3 0.80 -1.71 30.78
CA GLU A 3 0.19 -2.90 30.15
C GLU A 3 1.19 -3.95 29.63
N ILE A 4 2.50 -3.69 29.69
CA ILE A 4 3.54 -4.54 29.12
C ILE A 4 4.39 -5.20 30.23
N ASN A 5 4.67 -6.50 30.11
CA ASN A 5 5.40 -7.30 31.12
C ASN A 5 6.88 -6.91 31.27
N TYR A 6 7.46 -6.29 30.26
CA TYR A 6 8.89 -5.99 30.20
C TYR A 6 9.09 -4.51 29.88
N PRO A 7 9.38 -3.64 30.86
CA PRO A 7 9.77 -2.27 30.56
C PRO A 7 11.08 -2.30 29.77
N LEU A 8 11.23 -1.39 28.79
CA LEU A 8 12.52 -1.18 28.14
C LEU A 8 13.47 -0.52 29.14
N SER A 9 14.69 -1.04 29.27
CA SER A 9 15.75 -0.31 29.97
C SER A 9 16.05 1.00 29.24
N ARG A 10 16.63 1.99 29.94
CA ARG A 10 17.04 3.26 29.34
C ARG A 10 17.92 3.03 28.11
N GLU A 11 18.84 2.08 28.20
CA GLU A 11 19.75 1.73 27.10
C GLU A 11 19.03 1.12 25.91
N GLN A 12 18.05 0.24 26.14
CA GLN A 12 17.22 -0.33 25.07
C GLN A 12 16.36 0.76 24.40
N ALA A 13 15.82 1.70 25.19
CA ALA A 13 15.07 2.84 24.67
C ALA A 13 15.98 3.75 23.83
N VAL A 14 17.20 4.06 24.30
CA VAL A 14 18.19 4.84 23.55
C VAL A 14 18.60 4.13 22.25
N ALA A 15 18.83 2.82 22.28
CA ALA A 15 19.18 2.05 21.08
C ALA A 15 18.05 2.11 20.04
N LYS A 16 16.78 1.98 20.46
CA LYS A 16 15.63 2.15 19.56
C LYS A 16 15.50 3.59 19.05
N GLN A 17 15.67 4.59 19.91
CA GLN A 17 15.60 5.99 19.51
C GLN A 17 16.70 6.34 18.50
N LYS A 18 17.92 5.82 18.66
CA LYS A 18 19.00 6.00 17.68
C LYS A 18 18.59 5.48 16.31
N ALA A 19 17.93 4.32 16.23
CA ALA A 19 17.41 3.79 14.98
C ALA A 19 16.31 4.69 14.36
N CYS A 20 15.47 5.35 15.18
CA CYS A 20 14.49 6.32 14.70
C CYS A 20 15.17 7.61 14.19
N ASN A 21 16.20 8.10 14.89
CA ASN A 21 16.92 9.33 14.55
C ASN A 21 17.66 9.23 13.20
N ILE A 22 17.94 8.01 12.71
CA ILE A 22 18.48 7.77 11.37
C ILE A 22 17.57 8.36 10.28
N CYS A 23 16.26 8.46 10.53
CA CYS A 23 15.29 9.02 9.58
C CYS A 23 14.98 10.51 9.83
N HIS A 24 15.70 11.20 10.73
CA HIS A 24 15.54 12.63 10.93
C HIS A 24 16.34 13.40 9.87
N THR A 25 15.62 13.97 8.90
CA THR A 25 16.19 14.50 7.66
C THR A 25 16.80 15.90 7.81
N GLY A 26 17.92 16.14 7.13
CA GLY A 26 18.48 17.44 6.79
C GLY A 26 18.47 17.71 5.28
N CYS A 27 18.95 18.89 4.86
CA CYS A 27 18.89 19.32 3.46
C CYS A 27 19.60 18.37 2.48
N LEU A 28 20.64 17.68 2.95
CA LEU A 28 21.43 16.75 2.13
C LEU A 28 20.67 15.47 1.79
N ASP A 29 19.74 15.03 2.64
CA ASP A 29 19.07 13.74 2.44
C ASP A 29 18.19 13.73 1.20
N CYS A 30 17.63 14.89 0.84
CA CYS A 30 16.78 15.05 -0.34
C CYS A 30 17.56 15.61 -1.54
N HIS A 31 18.41 16.62 -1.34
CA HIS A 31 18.96 17.40 -2.45
C HIS A 31 20.33 16.92 -2.93
N TYR A 32 21.01 16.01 -2.22
CA TYR A 32 22.31 15.52 -2.62
C TYR A 32 22.24 14.66 -3.89
N THR A 33 22.89 15.13 -4.96
CA THR A 33 22.88 14.49 -6.28
C THR A 33 24.25 14.63 -6.97
N PRO A 34 25.31 14.00 -6.44
CA PRO A 34 26.64 14.07 -7.05
C PRO A 34 26.63 13.45 -8.45
N THR A 35 27.36 14.06 -9.39
CA THR A 35 27.60 13.48 -10.73
C THR A 35 29.06 13.70 -11.12
N LYS A 36 29.54 12.96 -12.13
CA LYS A 36 30.91 13.13 -12.63
C LYS A 36 31.15 14.55 -13.16
N GLU A 37 30.11 15.15 -13.73
CA GLU A 37 30.14 16.48 -14.34
C GLU A 37 30.01 17.60 -13.30
N ARG A 38 29.20 17.39 -12.25
CA ARG A 38 28.90 18.43 -11.23
C ARG A 38 29.71 18.27 -9.94
N GLY A 39 30.45 17.18 -9.79
CA GLY A 39 31.30 16.88 -8.64
C GLY A 39 30.56 16.27 -7.45
N SER A 40 31.34 15.94 -6.42
CA SER A 40 30.90 15.23 -5.21
C SER A 40 30.02 16.03 -4.26
N HIS A 41 29.78 17.32 -4.52
CA HIS A 41 28.94 18.20 -3.69
C HIS A 41 27.75 18.77 -4.47
N ALA A 42 27.40 18.17 -5.60
CA ALA A 42 26.31 18.67 -6.42
C ALA A 42 24.95 18.45 -5.74
N MET A 43 24.10 19.48 -5.83
CA MET A 43 22.73 19.46 -5.34
C MET A 43 21.73 19.65 -6.49
N SER A 44 20.56 19.03 -6.37
CA SER A 44 19.42 19.27 -7.26
C SER A 44 18.39 20.15 -6.58
N ARG A 45 17.81 21.08 -7.33
CA ARG A 45 16.67 21.88 -6.84
C ARG A 45 15.43 20.99 -6.62
N ILE A 46 15.18 20.06 -7.55
CA ILE A 46 14.13 19.06 -7.47
C ILE A 46 14.81 17.75 -7.04
N PRO A 47 14.52 17.21 -5.85
CA PRO A 47 15.00 15.90 -5.43
C PRO A 47 14.53 14.79 -6.38
N PRO A 48 15.42 13.94 -6.91
CA PRO A 48 15.01 12.71 -7.58
C PRO A 48 14.29 11.80 -6.59
N ALA A 49 13.28 11.06 -7.06
CA ALA A 49 12.50 10.12 -6.26
C ALA A 49 13.38 9.07 -5.55
N LEU A 50 14.51 8.70 -6.16
CA LEU A 50 15.53 7.83 -5.57
C LEU A 50 16.04 8.30 -4.21
N ASN A 51 16.07 9.62 -3.97
CA ASN A 51 16.51 10.18 -2.70
C ASN A 51 15.44 10.03 -1.61
N CYS A 52 14.17 9.91 -1.97
CA CYS A 52 13.07 9.66 -1.04
C CYS A 52 12.94 8.19 -0.65
N THR A 53 13.18 7.29 -1.61
CA THR A 53 12.98 5.83 -1.48
C THR A 53 14.23 5.11 -0.97
N GLY A 54 15.44 5.63 -1.18
CA GLY A 54 16.61 5.22 -0.38
C GLY A 54 17.21 3.85 -0.71
N ASN A 55 17.16 3.39 -1.97
CA ASN A 55 17.92 2.20 -2.41
C ASN A 55 19.09 2.54 -3.37
N GLY A 56 19.79 3.65 -3.16
CA GLY A 56 21.01 3.90 -3.96
C GLY A 56 21.75 5.23 -3.83
N ARG A 57 21.28 6.23 -3.06
CA ARG A 57 21.97 7.54 -3.02
C ARG A 57 22.04 8.23 -1.66
N SER A 58 20.99 8.19 -0.84
CA SER A 58 21.06 8.62 0.56
C SER A 58 21.33 7.40 1.44
N THR A 59 22.06 7.59 2.54
CA THR A 59 22.36 6.54 3.53
C THR A 59 21.11 6.11 4.33
N PHE A 60 19.94 6.69 4.09
CA PHE A 60 18.80 6.62 5.00
C PHE A 60 17.45 6.29 4.33
N VAL A 61 16.73 5.38 4.98
CA VAL A 61 15.56 4.64 4.50
C VAL A 61 14.28 5.32 5.02
N CYS A 62 13.94 6.52 4.52
CA CYS A 62 12.79 7.27 5.05
C CYS A 62 11.45 6.75 4.50
N HIS A 63 11.23 6.78 3.18
CA HIS A 63 10.00 6.24 2.58
C HIS A 63 10.05 4.72 2.39
N ALA A 64 11.22 4.14 2.12
CA ALA A 64 11.36 2.68 2.02
C ALA A 64 10.92 1.93 3.29
N GLY A 65 10.98 2.56 4.47
CA GLY A 65 10.59 1.90 5.72
C GLY A 65 9.07 1.78 5.90
N THR A 66 8.38 2.93 5.94
CA THR A 66 6.96 2.96 6.34
C THR A 66 5.99 2.88 5.16
N MET A 67 6.41 3.23 3.96
CA MET A 67 5.59 3.12 2.76
C MET A 67 5.93 1.80 2.07
N GLU A 68 7.15 1.63 1.56
CA GLU A 68 7.47 0.47 0.72
C GLU A 68 7.47 -0.84 1.50
N ARG A 69 8.22 -0.93 2.60
CA ARG A 69 8.33 -2.18 3.38
C ARG A 69 7.06 -2.52 4.15
N ARG A 70 6.25 -1.54 4.54
CA ARG A 70 5.04 -1.78 5.35
C ARG A 70 3.78 -1.92 4.49
N ARG A 71 3.55 -0.98 3.57
CA ARG A 71 2.34 -0.93 2.72
C ARG A 71 2.53 -1.63 1.38
N GLY A 72 3.79 -1.75 0.92
CA GLY A 72 4.08 -2.30 -0.40
C GLY A 72 3.80 -1.33 -1.54
N ASP A 73 3.68 -0.04 -1.25
CA ASP A 73 3.32 1.03 -2.19
C ASP A 73 4.56 1.67 -2.84
N SER A 74 5.44 0.83 -3.39
CA SER A 74 6.66 1.30 -4.07
C SER A 74 6.30 2.09 -5.33
N TYR A 75 6.73 3.35 -5.39
CA TYR A 75 6.61 4.21 -6.57
C TYR A 75 7.56 3.76 -7.68
N LEU A 76 8.83 3.53 -7.33
CA LEU A 76 9.88 3.19 -8.28
C LEU A 76 9.83 1.74 -8.77
N GLY A 77 9.23 0.82 -8.01
CA GLY A 77 9.16 -0.60 -8.37
C GLY A 77 10.54 -1.26 -8.54
N ASN A 78 10.59 -2.39 -9.26
CA ASN A 78 11.79 -3.12 -9.62
C ASN A 78 12.70 -3.36 -8.41
N ASP A 79 13.98 -2.97 -8.48
CA ASP A 79 14.94 -3.12 -7.39
C ASP A 79 14.61 -2.25 -6.16
N PHE A 80 13.70 -1.29 -6.28
CA PHE A 80 13.20 -0.41 -5.22
C PHE A 80 11.87 -0.92 -4.62
N SER A 81 11.49 -2.16 -4.92
CA SER A 81 10.32 -2.79 -4.33
C SER A 81 10.71 -3.95 -3.42
N GLU A 82 9.81 -4.28 -2.50
CA GLU A 82 10.00 -5.37 -1.53
C GLU A 82 8.82 -6.33 -1.69
N PRO A 83 8.98 -7.55 -2.22
CA PRO A 83 10.20 -8.07 -2.83
C PRO A 83 10.55 -7.33 -4.13
N ALA A 84 11.83 -7.38 -4.51
CA ALA A 84 12.28 -6.80 -5.77
C ALA A 84 11.56 -7.43 -6.99
N GLY A 85 11.37 -6.61 -8.04
CA GLY A 85 10.75 -7.02 -9.30
C GLY A 85 9.24 -6.74 -9.41
N LEU A 86 8.63 -6.06 -8.43
CA LEU A 86 7.26 -5.55 -8.57
C LEU A 86 7.20 -4.39 -9.57
N PRO A 87 6.06 -4.17 -10.24
CA PRO A 87 5.97 -3.14 -11.28
C PRO A 87 6.19 -1.74 -10.72
N GLU A 88 6.88 -0.91 -11.50
CA GLU A 88 6.98 0.53 -11.27
C GLU A 88 5.64 1.24 -11.54
N ASP A 89 5.48 2.40 -10.92
CA ASP A 89 4.37 3.30 -11.19
C ASP A 89 4.48 3.89 -12.62
N VAL A 90 3.34 4.05 -13.30
CA VAL A 90 3.28 4.62 -14.65
C VAL A 90 3.87 6.04 -14.74
N HIS A 91 3.84 6.81 -13.65
CA HIS A 91 4.38 8.17 -13.61
C HIS A 91 5.91 8.19 -13.56
N VAL A 92 6.57 7.10 -13.13
CA VAL A 92 8.04 6.97 -13.23
C VAL A 92 8.48 7.05 -14.69
N LYS A 93 7.74 6.39 -15.59
CA LYS A 93 8.01 6.45 -17.05
C LYS A 93 7.80 7.85 -17.63
N GLN A 94 7.00 8.68 -16.97
CA GLN A 94 6.80 10.09 -17.32
C GLN A 94 7.86 11.01 -16.69
N LYS A 95 8.86 10.43 -16.00
CA LYS A 95 9.93 11.16 -15.28
C LYS A 95 9.38 12.11 -14.23
N MET A 96 8.25 11.76 -13.61
CA MET A 96 7.71 12.51 -12.49
C MET A 96 8.46 12.11 -11.21
N GLU A 97 8.83 13.10 -10.43
CA GLU A 97 9.46 12.95 -9.13
C GLU A 97 8.43 13.08 -8.01
N CYS A 98 8.77 12.64 -6.80
CA CYS A 98 7.84 12.65 -5.67
C CYS A 98 7.25 14.05 -5.41
N VAL A 99 8.08 15.09 -5.53
CA VAL A 99 7.69 16.49 -5.27
C VAL A 99 6.86 17.13 -6.38
N ASP A 100 6.75 16.50 -7.55
CA ASP A 100 5.85 16.97 -8.61
C ASP A 100 4.38 16.75 -8.21
N CYS A 101 4.12 15.76 -7.36
CA CYS A 101 2.81 15.47 -6.77
C CYS A 101 2.71 15.95 -5.31
N HIS A 102 3.77 15.75 -4.52
CA HIS A 102 3.84 16.08 -3.11
C HIS A 102 4.50 17.44 -2.91
N GLN A 103 3.70 18.50 -3.02
CA GLN A 103 4.21 19.87 -3.01
C GLN A 103 4.74 20.28 -1.63
N THR A 104 5.65 21.26 -1.63
CA THR A 104 6.15 21.88 -0.40
C THR A 104 5.06 22.74 0.22
N GLY A 105 4.64 22.38 1.43
CA GLY A 105 3.64 23.10 2.21
C GLY A 105 4.18 24.40 2.83
N PRO A 106 3.34 25.11 3.60
CA PRO A 106 3.66 26.44 4.15
C PRO A 106 4.80 26.43 5.18
N GLY A 107 5.23 25.25 5.62
CA GLY A 107 6.37 25.07 6.54
C GLY A 107 7.74 25.14 5.87
N GLY A 108 7.81 25.35 4.55
CA GLY A 108 9.05 25.41 3.80
C GLY A 108 9.62 24.04 3.44
N MET A 109 10.89 23.99 3.03
CA MET A 109 11.51 22.88 2.28
C MET A 109 11.46 21.49 2.95
N GLY A 110 11.26 21.41 4.27
CA GLY A 110 11.08 20.14 4.99
C GLY A 110 9.62 19.70 5.18
N HIS A 111 8.66 20.56 4.83
CA HIS A 111 7.22 20.29 4.92
C HIS A 111 6.72 19.82 3.56
N ILE A 112 6.74 18.51 3.31
CA ILE A 112 6.18 17.91 2.11
C ILE A 112 4.72 17.50 2.38
N GLU A 113 3.79 17.97 1.56
CA GLU A 113 2.38 17.65 1.69
C GLU A 113 2.11 16.19 1.28
N ARG A 114 1.48 15.43 2.18
CA ARG A 114 1.19 14.01 1.93
C ARG A 114 0.08 13.78 0.92
N ARG A 115 -0.77 14.78 0.68
CA ARG A 115 -1.94 14.65 -0.17
C ARG A 115 -1.59 15.14 -1.57
N ALA A 116 -1.56 14.22 -2.52
CA ALA A 116 -1.65 14.52 -3.94
C ALA A 116 -3.06 14.15 -4.44
N THR A 117 -3.55 14.81 -5.48
CA THR A 117 -4.84 14.49 -6.11
C THR A 117 -4.66 14.27 -7.60
N CYS A 118 -5.39 13.29 -8.17
CA CYS A 118 -5.37 13.07 -9.61
C CYS A 118 -5.92 14.28 -10.38
N GLN A 119 -6.74 15.12 -9.73
CA GLN A 119 -7.36 16.31 -10.33
C GLN A 119 -6.35 17.33 -10.85
N ASP A 120 -5.17 17.42 -10.25
CA ASP A 120 -4.16 18.41 -10.63
C ASP A 120 -3.62 18.14 -12.04
N CYS A 121 -3.65 16.88 -12.50
CA CYS A 121 -3.17 16.47 -13.82
C CYS A 121 -4.26 15.83 -14.71
N HIS A 122 -5.36 15.36 -14.13
CA HIS A 122 -6.46 14.67 -14.81
C HIS A 122 -7.84 15.27 -14.49
N PRO A 123 -8.04 16.59 -14.68
CA PRO A 123 -9.28 17.24 -14.28
C PRO A 123 -10.51 16.73 -15.06
N GLU A 124 -10.36 16.37 -16.34
CA GLU A 124 -11.46 15.83 -17.14
C GLU A 124 -11.90 14.44 -16.64
N VAL A 125 -10.95 13.64 -16.15
CA VAL A 125 -11.19 12.31 -15.58
C VAL A 125 -11.90 12.42 -14.24
N GLU A 126 -11.44 13.29 -13.35
CA GLU A 126 -12.08 13.52 -12.05
C GLU A 126 -13.52 14.04 -12.22
N GLN A 127 -13.74 14.97 -13.16
CA GLN A 127 -15.08 15.45 -13.48
C GLN A 127 -15.99 14.35 -14.03
N ALA A 128 -15.46 13.45 -14.87
CA ALA A 128 -16.20 12.30 -15.36
C ALA A 128 -16.51 11.32 -14.21
N MET A 129 -15.51 10.99 -13.39
CA MET A 129 -15.65 10.10 -12.25
C MET A 129 -16.69 10.60 -11.24
N ALA A 130 -16.71 11.90 -10.94
CA ALA A 130 -17.69 12.51 -10.05
C ALA A 130 -19.15 12.30 -10.51
N ARG A 131 -19.39 12.18 -11.83
CA ARG A 131 -20.70 11.91 -12.43
C ARG A 131 -20.96 10.42 -12.70
N SER A 132 -19.97 9.56 -12.46
CA SER A 132 -20.04 8.14 -12.76
C SER A 132 -20.74 7.33 -11.66
N MET A 133 -20.98 6.04 -11.95
CA MET A 133 -21.39 5.06 -10.93
C MET A 133 -20.29 4.80 -9.89
N HIS A 134 -19.03 5.10 -10.21
CA HIS A 134 -17.87 4.89 -9.35
C HIS A 134 -17.41 6.17 -8.62
N ARG A 135 -18.26 7.21 -8.54
CA ARG A 135 -17.94 8.48 -7.85
C ARG A 135 -17.49 8.33 -6.38
N ASN A 136 -17.84 7.21 -5.74
CA ASN A 136 -17.44 6.87 -4.37
C ASN A 136 -16.33 5.81 -4.34
N VAL A 137 -15.48 5.78 -5.36
CA VAL A 137 -14.33 4.87 -5.46
C VAL A 137 -13.10 5.73 -5.76
N ALA A 138 -12.07 5.60 -4.93
CA ALA A 138 -10.81 6.28 -5.15
C ALA A 138 -10.08 5.69 -6.37
N CYS A 139 -9.38 6.52 -7.13
CA CYS A 139 -8.71 6.12 -8.38
C CYS A 139 -7.78 4.91 -8.19
N GLU A 140 -7.08 4.87 -7.07
CA GLU A 140 -6.11 3.86 -6.70
C GLU A 140 -6.77 2.48 -6.51
N SER A 141 -8.06 2.42 -6.17
CA SER A 141 -8.83 1.17 -6.08
C SER A 141 -8.85 0.42 -7.41
N CYS A 142 -8.86 1.15 -8.52
CA CYS A 142 -8.81 0.61 -9.86
C CYS A 142 -7.38 0.47 -10.37
N HIS A 143 -6.48 1.39 -10.01
CA HIS A 143 -5.17 1.54 -10.64
C HIS A 143 -4.02 0.81 -9.91
N VAL A 144 -4.14 0.50 -8.62
CA VAL A 144 -3.18 -0.34 -7.90
C VAL A 144 -3.58 -1.81 -8.06
N LYS A 145 -2.67 -2.70 -8.47
CA LYS A 145 -3.01 -4.12 -8.77
C LYS A 145 -2.33 -5.13 -7.87
N ILE A 146 -1.16 -4.79 -7.36
CA ILE A 146 -0.30 -5.65 -6.58
C ILE A 146 0.43 -4.78 -5.57
N LEU A 147 0.61 -5.31 -4.38
CA LEU A 147 1.32 -4.65 -3.30
C LEU A 147 2.43 -5.57 -2.81
N GLY A 148 3.56 -4.97 -2.48
CA GLY A 148 4.65 -5.65 -1.77
C GLY A 148 4.51 -5.57 -0.25
N GLY A 149 5.66 -5.45 0.41
CA GLY A 149 5.80 -5.13 1.82
C GLY A 149 5.59 -6.34 2.73
N TYR A 150 5.41 -6.04 4.02
CA TYR A 150 5.16 -7.04 5.04
C TYR A 150 3.86 -7.78 4.77
N GLU A 151 3.93 -9.10 4.80
CA GLU A 151 2.75 -9.98 4.79
C GLU A 151 2.36 -10.45 6.18
N MET A 152 3.24 -10.24 7.16
CA MET A 152 3.00 -10.51 8.57
C MET A 152 4.06 -9.81 9.41
N THR A 153 3.74 -9.52 10.68
CA THR A 153 4.76 -9.11 11.63
C THR A 153 4.54 -9.74 12.99
N SER A 154 5.60 -10.27 13.57
CA SER A 154 5.61 -10.71 14.97
C SER A 154 6.58 -9.87 15.79
N TRP A 155 6.25 -9.62 17.04
CA TRP A 155 7.12 -8.98 18.02
C TRP A 155 7.35 -9.93 19.18
N GLY A 156 8.62 -10.18 19.48
CA GLY A 156 9.03 -11.02 20.59
C GLY A 156 10.50 -10.82 20.95
N PRO A 157 11.01 -11.57 21.92
CA PRO A 157 12.41 -11.52 22.32
C PRO A 157 13.36 -11.80 21.16
N GLY A 158 14.41 -11.00 21.07
CA GLY A 158 15.51 -11.15 20.12
C GLY A 158 16.56 -10.08 20.34
N MET A 159 17.41 -9.86 19.36
CA MET A 159 18.50 -8.88 19.38
C MET A 159 18.16 -7.67 18.52
N VAL A 160 18.37 -6.47 19.06
CA VAL A 160 18.28 -5.20 18.34
C VAL A 160 19.60 -4.47 18.56
N LEU A 161 20.32 -4.16 17.47
CA LEU A 161 21.69 -3.60 17.52
C LEU A 161 22.61 -4.39 18.47
N SER A 162 22.60 -5.72 18.31
CA SER A 162 23.38 -6.67 19.11
C SER A 162 23.11 -6.66 20.62
N ARG A 163 21.96 -6.11 21.05
CA ARG A 163 21.52 -6.13 22.44
C ARG A 163 20.22 -6.91 22.60
N PRO A 164 20.05 -7.71 23.68
CA PRO A 164 18.78 -8.36 23.98
C PRO A 164 17.66 -7.33 24.09
N ASN A 165 16.54 -7.61 23.44
CA ASN A 165 15.36 -6.77 23.43
C ASN A 165 14.11 -7.66 23.50
N PRO A 166 13.17 -7.39 24.43
CA PRO A 166 11.92 -8.16 24.51
C PRO A 166 10.97 -7.91 23.33
N PHE A 167 11.20 -6.85 22.55
CA PHE A 167 10.37 -6.42 21.42
C PHE A 167 11.19 -6.23 20.15
N LYS A 168 11.84 -7.30 19.70
CA LYS A 168 12.41 -7.39 18.36
C LYS A 168 11.29 -7.63 17.36
N LYS A 169 11.28 -6.83 16.28
CA LYS A 169 10.32 -6.96 15.19
C LYS A 169 10.82 -8.02 14.20
N TYR A 170 10.08 -9.11 14.06
CA TYR A 170 10.22 -10.13 13.02
C TYR A 170 9.23 -9.79 11.90
N SER A 171 9.63 -8.86 11.03
CA SER A 171 8.79 -8.37 9.93
C SER A 171 9.26 -8.78 8.56
N LEU A 172 10.39 -9.48 8.42
CA LEU A 172 10.97 -9.79 7.11
C LEU A 172 10.23 -10.95 6.41
N TYR A 173 8.91 -11.02 6.59
CA TYR A 173 7.93 -11.74 5.78
C TYR A 173 7.53 -10.85 4.62
N TYR A 174 8.28 -10.84 3.53
CA TYR A 174 7.94 -10.02 2.37
C TYR A 174 7.36 -10.85 1.25
N GLY A 175 6.42 -10.27 0.53
CA GLY A 175 5.94 -10.87 -0.70
C GLY A 175 4.87 -10.03 -1.39
N PRO A 176 4.25 -10.58 -2.44
CA PRO A 176 3.15 -9.92 -3.12
C PRO A 176 1.79 -10.27 -2.49
N GLN A 177 0.93 -9.25 -2.38
CA GLN A 177 -0.51 -9.36 -2.13
C GLN A 177 -1.29 -8.82 -3.35
N ALA A 178 -2.11 -9.66 -3.98
CA ALA A 178 -2.93 -9.24 -5.11
C ALA A 178 -4.26 -10.03 -5.26
N PRO A 179 -5.34 -9.38 -5.74
CA PRO A 179 -5.50 -7.92 -5.81
C PRO A 179 -5.63 -7.31 -4.39
N PRO A 180 -5.31 -6.01 -4.20
CA PRO A 180 -5.62 -5.31 -2.95
C PRO A 180 -7.11 -5.36 -2.61
N ILE A 181 -7.42 -5.52 -1.33
CA ILE A 181 -8.78 -5.51 -0.79
C ILE A 181 -9.26 -4.07 -0.71
N LEU A 182 -10.49 -3.83 -1.16
CA LEU A 182 -11.14 -2.53 -1.06
C LEU A 182 -11.96 -2.47 0.24
N ILE A 183 -11.84 -1.36 0.97
CA ILE A 183 -12.70 -1.04 2.11
C ILE A 183 -13.29 0.36 1.94
N LYS A 184 -14.35 0.68 2.67
CA LYS A 184 -14.83 2.05 2.79
C LYS A 184 -13.98 2.81 3.81
N ASP A 185 -13.57 4.03 3.46
CA ASP A 185 -12.97 4.98 4.40
C ASP A 185 -14.02 5.61 5.33
N GLN A 186 -13.60 6.54 6.20
CA GLN A 186 -14.47 7.26 7.13
C GLN A 186 -15.59 8.06 6.44
N LYS A 187 -15.50 8.32 5.14
CA LYS A 187 -16.48 9.05 4.32
C LYS A 187 -17.28 8.13 3.40
N GLY A 188 -17.11 6.81 3.51
CA GLY A 188 -17.80 5.84 2.68
C GLY A 188 -17.19 5.65 1.28
N ILE A 189 -15.99 6.18 1.02
CA ILE A 189 -15.29 6.04 -0.26
C ILE A 189 -14.52 4.72 -0.28
N TRP A 190 -14.66 3.93 -1.34
CA TRP A 190 -13.89 2.71 -1.53
C TRP A 190 -12.44 3.02 -1.84
N ILE A 191 -11.53 2.54 -0.99
CA ILE A 191 -10.08 2.70 -1.11
C ILE A 191 -9.39 1.33 -1.15
N PRO A 192 -8.27 1.18 -1.88
CA PRO A 192 -7.47 -0.03 -1.81
C PRO A 192 -6.68 -0.06 -0.51
N THR A 193 -6.54 -1.27 0.05
CA THR A 193 -5.78 -1.47 1.28
C THR A 193 -4.86 -2.68 1.24
N LYS A 194 -3.71 -2.52 1.91
CA LYS A 194 -2.82 -3.61 2.31
C LYS A 194 -3.34 -4.20 3.62
N ILE A 195 -3.36 -5.53 3.74
CA ILE A 195 -3.92 -6.22 4.91
C ILE A 195 -2.96 -7.29 5.38
N TRP A 196 -2.50 -7.20 6.63
CA TRP A 196 -1.61 -8.21 7.19
C TRP A 196 -1.83 -8.43 8.69
N PRO A 197 -1.64 -9.67 9.18
CA PRO A 197 -1.70 -10.02 10.59
C PRO A 197 -0.47 -9.55 11.35
N ASN A 198 -0.69 -9.21 12.62
CA ASN A 198 0.31 -8.75 13.55
C ASN A 198 0.13 -9.40 14.92
N SER A 199 1.22 -9.82 15.57
CA SER A 199 1.19 -10.39 16.91
C SER A 199 2.33 -9.90 17.79
N MET A 200 2.05 -9.54 19.04
CA MET A 200 3.06 -9.15 20.01
C MET A 200 2.89 -9.90 21.32
N GLY A 201 3.90 -10.68 21.70
CA GLY A 201 3.97 -11.31 23.02
C GLY A 201 4.28 -10.29 24.12
N GLY A 202 4.07 -10.68 25.38
CA GLY A 202 4.47 -9.90 26.55
C GLY A 202 3.41 -8.94 27.08
N PHE A 203 2.15 -9.06 26.69
CA PHE A 203 1.06 -8.24 27.25
C PHE A 203 0.67 -8.73 28.66
N LYS A 204 0.49 -7.81 29.61
CA LYS A 204 0.06 -8.11 30.99
C LYS A 204 -1.42 -8.43 31.03
N ASN A 205 -2.23 -7.42 30.71
CA ASN A 205 -3.67 -7.54 30.83
C ASN A 205 -4.27 -8.14 29.57
N ARG A 206 -5.42 -8.80 29.75
CA ARG A 206 -6.18 -9.28 28.61
C ARG A 206 -6.84 -8.11 27.91
N VAL A 207 -6.67 -8.03 26.60
CA VAL A 207 -7.35 -7.06 25.74
C VAL A 207 -8.50 -7.79 25.05
N GLN A 208 -9.70 -7.22 25.13
CA GLN A 208 -10.87 -7.78 24.45
C GLN A 208 -10.84 -7.42 22.95
N PRO A 209 -11.36 -8.29 22.06
CA PRO A 209 -11.55 -7.94 20.67
C PRO A 209 -12.48 -6.74 20.52
N LYS A 210 -12.24 -5.90 19.51
CA LYS A 210 -13.19 -4.88 19.06
C LYS A 210 -13.74 -5.29 17.69
N PRO A 211 -15.07 -5.47 17.56
CA PRO A 211 -15.70 -5.77 16.28
C PRO A 211 -15.42 -4.67 15.23
N GLY A 212 -15.18 -5.07 13.99
CA GLY A 212 -14.98 -4.14 12.87
C GLY A 212 -13.56 -3.59 12.75
N LEU A 213 -13.45 -2.52 11.96
CA LEU A 213 -12.24 -1.74 11.80
C LEU A 213 -12.28 -0.51 12.73
N VAL A 214 -11.12 -0.19 13.30
CA VAL A 214 -10.87 1.06 14.02
C VAL A 214 -9.94 1.90 13.16
N PHE A 215 -10.41 3.07 12.73
CA PHE A 215 -9.55 4.05 12.06
C PHE A 215 -8.60 4.68 13.08
N ARG A 216 -7.32 4.72 12.75
CA ARG A 216 -6.28 5.29 13.63
C ARG A 216 -6.49 6.79 13.85
N TRP A 217 -7.04 7.47 12.85
CA TRP A 217 -7.35 8.89 12.85
C TRP A 217 -8.83 9.07 12.46
N PRO A 218 -9.73 9.17 13.45
CA PRO A 218 -11.17 9.19 13.20
C PRO A 218 -11.63 10.35 12.30
N ASP A 219 -10.96 11.50 12.37
CA ASP A 219 -11.34 12.69 11.57
C ASP A 219 -10.79 12.65 10.13
N GLY A 220 -10.12 11.55 9.73
CA GLY A 220 -9.68 11.35 8.36
C GLY A 220 -8.34 11.98 8.00
N GLN A 221 -7.49 12.29 9.00
CA GLN A 221 -6.11 12.75 8.76
C GLN A 221 -5.31 11.70 7.98
N THR A 222 -5.58 10.41 8.23
CA THR A 222 -5.22 9.31 7.33
C THR A 222 -6.41 8.34 7.22
N ARG A 223 -6.38 7.47 6.20
CA ARG A 223 -7.38 6.42 6.02
C ARG A 223 -6.89 5.05 6.49
N ASP A 224 -5.88 5.03 7.36
CA ASP A 224 -5.36 3.80 7.94
C ASP A 224 -6.24 3.31 9.08
N ALA A 225 -6.47 2.00 9.08
CA ALA A 225 -7.25 1.30 10.08
C ALA A 225 -6.49 0.09 10.64
N TYR A 226 -7.12 -0.54 11.62
CA TYR A 226 -6.73 -1.84 12.15
C TYR A 226 -7.95 -2.55 12.73
N ALA A 227 -7.90 -3.87 12.82
CA ALA A 227 -8.86 -4.67 13.57
C ALA A 227 -8.18 -5.21 14.84
N GLN A 228 -8.72 -4.88 16.01
CA GLN A 228 -8.20 -5.37 17.28
C GLN A 228 -8.82 -6.75 17.60
N LEU A 229 -7.99 -7.79 17.58
CA LEU A 229 -8.45 -9.17 17.83
C LEU A 229 -8.41 -9.53 19.33
N GLY A 230 -7.71 -8.74 20.13
CA GLY A 230 -7.52 -8.97 21.55
C GLY A 230 -6.27 -9.78 21.85
N THR A 231 -6.22 -10.37 23.05
CA THR A 231 -5.09 -11.16 23.51
C THR A 231 -5.37 -12.66 23.53
N PHE A 232 -4.36 -13.44 23.17
CA PHE A 232 -4.42 -14.90 23.11
C PHE A 232 -3.26 -15.53 23.88
N SER A 233 -3.50 -16.67 24.52
CA SER A 233 -2.44 -17.43 25.18
C SER A 233 -1.76 -18.36 24.17
N VAL A 234 -0.42 -18.31 24.12
CA VAL A 234 0.39 -19.16 23.23
C VAL A 234 1.22 -20.11 24.10
N PRO A 235 1.06 -21.44 23.97
CA PRO A 235 1.90 -22.40 24.68
C PRO A 235 3.38 -22.20 24.36
N GLY A 236 4.23 -22.12 25.39
CA GLY A 236 5.67 -21.83 25.24
C GLY A 236 6.00 -20.37 24.92
N GLY A 237 4.98 -19.51 24.78
CA GLY A 237 5.12 -18.09 24.48
C GLY A 237 5.26 -17.22 25.72
N ASN A 238 5.60 -15.95 25.50
CA ASN A 238 5.80 -14.97 26.58
C ASN A 238 4.49 -14.30 26.97
N ASN A 239 3.68 -14.94 27.82
CA ASN A 239 2.40 -14.40 28.33
C ASN A 239 1.30 -14.25 27.26
N ASN A 240 0.47 -13.20 27.39
CA ASN A 240 -0.61 -12.89 26.46
C ASN A 240 -0.04 -12.26 25.17
N TYR A 241 -0.45 -12.79 24.02
CA TYR A 241 -0.14 -12.25 22.70
C TYR A 241 -1.26 -11.33 22.26
N LEU A 242 -0.98 -10.03 22.16
CA LEU A 242 -1.88 -9.10 21.50
C LEU A 242 -1.84 -9.36 19.99
N ALA A 243 -2.99 -9.61 19.38
CA ALA A 243 -3.12 -9.77 17.94
C ALA A 243 -4.00 -8.68 17.33
N TRP A 244 -3.62 -8.23 16.14
CA TRP A 244 -4.41 -7.29 15.34
C TRP A 244 -4.17 -7.50 13.85
N ILE A 245 -5.13 -7.08 13.03
CA ILE A 245 -4.98 -7.01 11.58
C ILE A 245 -4.71 -5.56 11.24
N GLN A 246 -3.61 -5.28 10.54
CA GLN A 246 -3.33 -3.96 10.03
C GLN A 246 -4.01 -3.79 8.67
N VAL A 247 -4.65 -2.64 8.46
CA VAL A 247 -5.39 -2.32 7.23
C VAL A 247 -4.99 -0.91 6.80
N GLU A 248 -4.15 -0.77 5.79
CA GLU A 248 -3.57 0.54 5.41
C GLU A 248 -3.92 0.93 4.00
N GLN A 249 -4.25 2.21 3.82
CA GLN A 249 -4.50 2.76 2.51
C GLN A 249 -3.20 2.72 1.68
N VAL A 250 -3.33 2.32 0.42
CA VAL A 250 -2.23 2.34 -0.54
C VAL A 250 -2.51 3.34 -1.65
N ALA A 251 -1.45 3.98 -2.15
CA ALA A 251 -1.53 4.96 -3.23
C ALA A 251 -0.77 4.52 -4.50
N HIS A 252 0.25 3.68 -4.35
CA HIS A 252 1.14 3.21 -5.42
C HIS A 252 1.30 1.68 -5.34
N PRO A 253 1.87 1.04 -6.38
CA PRO A 253 2.13 1.58 -7.72
C PRO A 253 0.83 1.68 -8.54
N LEU A 254 0.62 2.81 -9.20
CA LEU A 254 -0.44 3.02 -10.18
C LEU A 254 -0.04 2.42 -11.52
N GLY A 255 -0.99 1.67 -12.09
CA GLY A 255 -0.85 1.00 -13.37
C GLY A 255 -2.08 1.14 -14.25
N LYS A 256 -2.15 0.30 -15.27
CA LYS A 256 -3.42 0.09 -16.00
C LYS A 256 -4.50 -0.32 -15.02
N SER A 257 -5.72 0.16 -15.21
CA SER A 257 -6.87 -0.20 -14.37
C SER A 257 -7.10 -1.72 -14.34
N ARG A 258 -7.64 -2.22 -13.23
CA ARG A 258 -8.23 -3.56 -13.12
C ARG A 258 -9.43 -3.67 -14.07
N THR A 259 -9.76 -4.88 -14.49
CA THR A 259 -11.03 -5.14 -15.17
C THR A 259 -12.15 -5.02 -14.15
N CYS A 260 -13.34 -4.57 -14.52
CA CYS A 260 -14.39 -4.45 -13.50
C CYS A 260 -14.94 -5.82 -13.04
N GLY A 261 -14.73 -6.91 -13.81
CA GLY A 261 -14.91 -8.29 -13.33
C GLY A 261 -14.03 -8.63 -12.11
N SER A 262 -12.81 -8.07 -12.03
CA SER A 262 -11.94 -8.21 -10.85
C SER A 262 -12.60 -7.73 -9.54
N CYS A 263 -13.62 -6.88 -9.62
CA CYS A 263 -14.34 -6.35 -8.47
C CYS A 263 -15.79 -6.87 -8.38
N HIS A 264 -16.43 -7.17 -9.51
CA HIS A 264 -17.86 -7.44 -9.60
C HIS A 264 -18.25 -8.89 -9.92
N ASP A 265 -17.30 -9.78 -10.23
CA ASP A 265 -17.60 -11.19 -10.50
C ASP A 265 -18.09 -11.95 -9.24
N GLY A 266 -17.86 -11.38 -8.05
CA GLY A 266 -18.32 -11.93 -6.78
C GLY A 266 -18.57 -10.84 -5.73
N ALA A 267 -19.35 -11.18 -4.71
CA ALA A 267 -19.55 -10.30 -3.56
C ALA A 267 -18.36 -10.33 -2.59
N ALA A 268 -17.63 -11.46 -2.55
CA ALA A 268 -16.44 -11.63 -1.73
C ALA A 268 -15.19 -11.23 -2.50
N GLN A 269 -14.35 -10.42 -1.88
CA GLN A 269 -13.02 -10.07 -2.35
C GLN A 269 -12.02 -11.11 -1.83
N THR A 270 -11.07 -11.52 -2.66
CA THR A 270 -10.01 -12.45 -2.24
C THR A 270 -8.66 -11.97 -2.77
N ALA A 271 -7.73 -11.68 -1.87
CA ALA A 271 -6.34 -11.46 -2.18
C ALA A 271 -5.52 -12.73 -1.92
N LYS A 272 -4.68 -13.10 -2.87
CA LYS A 272 -3.67 -14.15 -2.70
C LYS A 272 -2.38 -13.51 -2.22
N VAL A 273 -1.76 -14.16 -1.25
CA VAL A 273 -0.51 -13.70 -0.65
C VAL A 273 0.50 -14.84 -0.67
N ALA A 274 1.68 -14.57 -1.19
CA ALA A 274 2.86 -15.40 -1.02
C ALA A 274 3.90 -14.58 -0.27
N TRP A 275 4.76 -15.21 0.52
CA TRP A 275 5.83 -14.52 1.21
C TRP A 275 7.09 -15.37 1.37
N LYS A 276 8.21 -14.69 1.54
CA LYS A 276 9.48 -15.25 1.99
C LYS A 276 9.84 -14.57 3.31
N PHE A 277 10.11 -15.39 4.32
CA PHE A 277 10.77 -14.96 5.55
C PHE A 277 12.28 -14.98 5.32
N PHE A 278 12.95 -13.87 5.61
CA PHE A 278 14.42 -13.79 5.58
C PHE A 278 14.91 -12.85 6.68
N ASP A 279 15.04 -13.36 7.90
CA ASP A 279 15.53 -12.57 9.03
C ASP A 279 16.88 -13.10 9.50
N THR A 280 17.66 -12.25 10.17
CA THR A 280 18.98 -12.65 10.72
C THR A 280 18.83 -13.42 12.04
N GLN A 281 17.60 -13.64 12.50
CA GLN A 281 17.26 -14.32 13.74
C GLN A 281 15.95 -15.10 13.59
N GLY A 282 15.82 -16.19 14.37
CA GLY A 282 14.59 -16.98 14.47
C GLY A 282 14.65 -18.25 13.64
N ALA A 283 14.80 -18.13 12.32
CA ALA A 283 14.90 -19.27 11.41
C ALA A 283 15.65 -18.92 10.14
N GLU A 284 16.24 -19.94 9.51
CA GLU A 284 16.74 -19.89 8.14
C GLU A 284 15.63 -19.47 7.18
N PRO A 285 15.95 -18.84 6.03
CA PRO A 285 14.94 -18.36 5.11
C PRO A 285 13.95 -19.44 4.68
N PHE A 286 12.66 -19.13 4.76
CA PHE A 286 11.58 -20.05 4.36
C PHE A 286 10.46 -19.29 3.64
N THR A 287 9.59 -20.01 2.95
CA THR A 287 8.49 -19.46 2.16
C THR A 287 7.15 -19.87 2.75
N GLY A 288 6.12 -19.11 2.42
CA GLY A 288 4.76 -19.43 2.80
C GLY A 288 3.72 -18.64 2.02
N SER A 289 2.47 -18.81 2.43
CA SER A 289 1.32 -18.21 1.76
C SER A 289 0.17 -18.01 2.74
N GLN A 290 -0.76 -17.14 2.35
CA GLN A 290 -2.04 -16.94 2.99
C GLN A 290 -3.06 -16.38 2.00
N LYS A 291 -4.32 -16.25 2.43
CA LYS A 291 -5.36 -15.54 1.70
C LYS A 291 -5.99 -14.48 2.59
N VAL A 292 -6.30 -13.34 2.01
CA VAL A 292 -7.16 -12.34 2.65
C VAL A 292 -8.52 -12.39 1.97
N VAL A 293 -9.58 -12.61 2.74
CA VAL A 293 -10.96 -12.66 2.25
C VAL A 293 -11.77 -11.57 2.93
N ALA A 294 -12.47 -10.76 2.15
CA ALA A 294 -13.36 -9.73 2.65
C ALA A 294 -14.75 -9.92 2.05
N ASP A 295 -15.75 -10.18 2.88
CA ASP A 295 -17.11 -10.44 2.45
C ASP A 295 -18.12 -9.82 3.43
N ARG A 296 -19.40 -10.20 3.31
CA ARG A 296 -20.49 -9.69 4.16
C ARG A 296 -20.38 -10.07 5.64
N ASN A 297 -19.61 -11.11 5.95
CA ASN A 297 -19.46 -11.62 7.31
C ASN A 297 -18.23 -11.02 8.00
N GLY A 298 -17.22 -10.62 7.24
CA GLY A 298 -16.03 -10.03 7.83
C GLY A 298 -14.83 -9.92 6.90
N LEU A 299 -13.73 -9.53 7.52
CA LEU A 299 -12.40 -9.56 6.97
C LEU A 299 -11.62 -10.68 7.65
N HIS A 300 -11.04 -11.59 6.87
CA HIS A 300 -10.38 -12.80 7.33
C HIS A 300 -9.01 -12.94 6.66
N VAL A 301 -7.96 -13.19 7.46
CA VAL A 301 -6.70 -13.75 6.95
C VAL A 301 -6.72 -15.23 7.26
N LYS A 302 -6.69 -16.08 6.23
CA LYS A 302 -6.86 -17.53 6.38
C LYS A 302 -5.81 -18.29 5.59
N ASP A 303 -5.75 -19.60 5.84
CA ASP A 303 -4.82 -20.52 5.20
C ASP A 303 -3.35 -20.08 5.37
N ILE A 304 -2.99 -19.45 6.51
CA ILE A 304 -1.60 -19.05 6.79
C ILE A 304 -0.77 -20.31 6.99
N LYS A 305 0.22 -20.52 6.11
CA LYS A 305 1.07 -21.70 6.15
C LYS A 305 2.45 -21.46 5.56
N ALA A 306 3.44 -22.17 6.08
CA ALA A 306 4.73 -22.32 5.41
C ALA A 306 4.59 -23.30 4.24
N THR A 307 5.27 -23.01 3.14
CA THR A 307 5.36 -23.86 1.94
C THR A 307 6.73 -24.52 1.78
N SER A 308 7.71 -24.11 2.58
CA SER A 308 8.99 -24.81 2.74
C SER A 308 9.24 -25.15 4.22
N SER A 309 10.25 -25.98 4.48
CA SER A 309 10.66 -26.32 5.85
C SER A 309 11.11 -25.08 6.63
N ILE A 310 10.86 -25.10 7.93
CA ILE A 310 11.35 -24.09 8.87
C ILE A 310 12.51 -24.72 9.66
N THR A 311 13.72 -24.22 9.45
CA THR A 311 14.90 -24.62 10.21
C THR A 311 15.23 -23.52 11.20
N LEU A 312 15.15 -23.81 12.50
CA LEU A 312 15.44 -22.82 13.54
C LEU A 312 16.93 -22.49 13.58
N MET A 313 17.23 -21.20 13.66
CA MET A 313 18.58 -20.73 13.98
C MET A 313 18.84 -20.91 15.49
N GLU A 314 20.10 -20.80 15.91
CA GLU A 314 20.47 -20.86 17.33
C GLU A 314 19.66 -19.86 18.16
N GLY A 315 19.07 -20.34 19.26
CA GLY A 315 18.19 -19.53 20.13
C GLY A 315 16.82 -19.16 19.52
N GLY A 316 16.53 -19.61 18.30
CA GLY A 316 15.26 -19.38 17.62
C GLY A 316 14.10 -20.10 18.30
N LYS A 317 12.99 -19.38 18.51
CA LYS A 317 11.73 -19.93 19.04
C LYS A 317 10.58 -19.53 18.13
N ILE A 318 9.76 -20.51 17.74
CA ILE A 318 8.61 -20.30 16.84
C ILE A 318 7.68 -19.21 17.38
N GLU A 319 7.48 -19.17 18.70
CA GLU A 319 6.59 -18.23 19.37
C GLU A 319 7.05 -16.77 19.24
N ASN A 320 8.31 -16.52 18.90
CA ASN A 320 8.83 -15.16 18.75
C ASN A 320 8.58 -14.60 17.35
N PHE A 321 8.83 -15.39 16.30
CA PHE A 321 8.78 -14.92 14.91
C PHE A 321 7.57 -15.44 14.12
N ALA A 322 7.04 -16.61 14.49
CA ALA A 322 6.00 -17.33 13.77
C ALA A 322 4.83 -17.74 14.69
N ALA A 323 4.42 -16.84 15.59
CA ALA A 323 3.32 -17.09 16.54
C ALA A 323 2.00 -17.50 15.86
N TRP A 324 1.78 -17.11 14.60
CA TRP A 324 0.66 -17.54 13.76
C TRP A 324 0.50 -19.07 13.70
N MET A 325 1.59 -19.84 13.79
CA MET A 325 1.53 -21.31 13.81
C MET A 325 0.81 -21.86 15.04
N LYS A 326 0.78 -21.10 16.14
CA LYS A 326 0.14 -21.48 17.40
C LYS A 326 -1.19 -20.76 17.62
N LEU A 327 -1.39 -19.61 16.99
CA LEU A 327 -2.58 -18.78 17.12
C LEU A 327 -3.76 -19.28 16.27
N GLY A 328 -3.52 -20.10 15.24
CA GLY A 328 -4.58 -20.67 14.42
C GLY A 328 -5.45 -19.62 13.70
N ASP A 329 -6.76 -19.82 13.67
CA ASP A 329 -7.73 -19.06 12.85
C ASP A 329 -8.32 -17.81 13.55
N ILE A 330 -7.54 -17.18 14.42
CA ILE A 330 -7.98 -15.96 15.15
C ILE A 330 -8.05 -14.72 14.26
N TRP A 331 -7.46 -14.77 13.06
CA TRP A 331 -7.21 -13.62 12.20
C TRP A 331 -8.46 -13.18 11.45
N LYS A 332 -9.47 -12.70 12.19
CA LYS A 332 -10.75 -12.28 11.63
C LYS A 332 -11.42 -11.17 12.43
N THR A 333 -12.10 -10.26 11.73
CA THR A 333 -13.02 -9.29 12.33
C THR A 333 -14.34 -9.28 11.61
N SER A 334 -15.43 -9.03 12.34
CA SER A 334 -16.78 -8.93 11.78
C SER A 334 -17.00 -7.60 11.07
N GLY A 335 -17.86 -7.58 10.04
CA GLY A 335 -18.27 -6.37 9.33
C GLY A 335 -18.61 -6.69 7.87
N ASP A 336 -19.31 -5.78 7.20
CA ASP A 336 -19.60 -5.95 5.77
C ASP A 336 -18.51 -5.28 4.92
N PHE A 337 -17.67 -6.12 4.32
CA PHE A 337 -16.63 -5.74 3.37
C PHE A 337 -16.93 -6.22 1.95
N SER A 338 -18.17 -6.64 1.68
CA SER A 338 -18.55 -7.10 0.36
C SER A 338 -18.67 -5.95 -0.63
N ILE A 339 -18.19 -6.18 -1.86
CA ILE A 339 -18.45 -5.24 -2.96
C ILE A 339 -19.90 -5.47 -3.42
N PRO A 340 -20.70 -4.41 -3.60
CA PRO A 340 -22.05 -4.54 -4.12
C PRO A 340 -22.06 -5.33 -5.42
N LYS A 341 -22.91 -6.35 -5.49
CA LYS A 341 -23.11 -7.14 -6.71
C LYS A 341 -23.62 -6.20 -7.80
N SER A 342 -22.95 -6.19 -8.95
CA SER A 342 -23.44 -5.43 -10.09
C SER A 342 -24.64 -6.15 -10.72
N ASP A 343 -25.55 -5.38 -11.33
CA ASP A 343 -26.54 -5.92 -12.25
C ASP A 343 -25.82 -6.40 -13.51
N PRO A 344 -25.76 -7.72 -13.80
CA PRO A 344 -24.94 -8.24 -14.90
C PRO A 344 -25.37 -7.72 -16.26
N VAL A 345 -26.65 -7.39 -16.45
CA VAL A 345 -27.17 -6.87 -17.72
C VAL A 345 -26.74 -5.42 -17.91
N LYS A 346 -26.97 -4.58 -16.91
CA LYS A 346 -26.53 -3.16 -16.94
C LYS A 346 -25.02 -3.07 -17.11
N TYR A 347 -24.30 -3.95 -16.42
CA TYR A 347 -22.85 -3.98 -16.45
C TYR A 347 -22.30 -4.38 -17.83
N ARG A 348 -22.79 -5.49 -18.43
CA ARG A 348 -22.39 -5.88 -19.79
C ARG A 348 -22.75 -4.82 -20.84
N LYS A 349 -23.91 -4.16 -20.68
CA LYS A 349 -24.31 -3.04 -21.56
C LYS A 349 -23.34 -1.86 -21.43
N LEU A 350 -22.91 -1.54 -20.21
CA LEU A 350 -21.90 -0.50 -19.96
C LEU A 350 -20.56 -0.87 -20.60
N GLU A 351 -20.04 -2.08 -20.39
CA GLU A 351 -18.79 -2.52 -20.99
C GLU A 351 -18.83 -2.47 -22.53
N ALA A 352 -19.93 -2.91 -23.14
CA ALA A 352 -20.14 -2.82 -24.58
C ALA A 352 -20.15 -1.35 -25.04
N GLY A 353 -20.90 -0.49 -24.34
CA GLY A 353 -20.95 0.95 -24.63
C GLY A 353 -19.58 1.64 -24.53
N ILE A 354 -18.79 1.31 -23.50
CA ILE A 354 -17.41 1.81 -23.34
C ILE A 354 -16.56 1.34 -24.52
N ARG A 355 -16.62 0.05 -24.87
CA ARG A 355 -15.84 -0.51 -25.98
C ARG A 355 -16.18 0.15 -27.32
N ASP A 356 -17.46 0.36 -27.57
CA ASP A 356 -17.95 0.98 -28.80
C ASP A 356 -17.56 2.46 -28.88
N ALA A 357 -17.70 3.21 -27.78
CA ALA A 357 -17.26 4.59 -27.69
C ALA A 357 -15.73 4.72 -27.89
N MET A 358 -14.95 3.83 -27.28
CA MET A 358 -13.50 3.80 -27.46
C MET A 358 -13.09 3.54 -28.92
N ARG A 359 -13.76 2.63 -29.62
CA ARG A 359 -13.50 2.41 -31.06
C ARG A 359 -13.74 3.66 -31.90
N LYS A 360 -14.77 4.44 -31.60
CA LYS A 360 -15.06 5.72 -32.28
C LYS A 360 -14.01 6.78 -31.96
N LEU A 361 -13.69 6.95 -30.68
CA LEU A 361 -12.69 7.89 -30.21
C LEU A 361 -11.28 7.58 -30.74
N ASP A 362 -10.94 6.31 -30.95
CA ASP A 362 -9.68 5.90 -31.57
C ASP A 362 -9.62 6.27 -33.06
N ALA A 363 -10.76 6.24 -33.76
CA ALA A 363 -10.83 6.72 -35.14
C ALA A 363 -10.69 8.25 -35.21
N GLU A 364 -11.35 8.97 -34.30
CA GLU A 364 -11.19 10.42 -34.17
C GLU A 364 -9.77 10.82 -33.78
N ASP A 365 -9.12 10.10 -32.87
CA ASP A 365 -7.73 10.40 -32.48
C ASP A 365 -6.77 10.28 -33.68
N ARG A 366 -6.97 9.29 -34.55
CA ARG A 366 -6.19 9.16 -35.79
C ARG A 366 -6.39 10.36 -36.71
N GLU A 367 -7.63 10.83 -36.84
CA GLU A 367 -7.93 12.01 -37.66
C GLU A 367 -7.35 13.29 -37.05
N LEU A 368 -7.50 13.50 -35.74
CA LEU A 368 -6.92 14.64 -35.03
C LEU A 368 -5.39 14.66 -35.17
N LYS A 369 -4.72 13.51 -35.06
CA LYS A 369 -3.27 13.38 -35.29
C LYS A 369 -2.87 13.74 -36.72
N ARG A 370 -3.67 13.32 -37.71
CA ARG A 370 -3.44 13.66 -39.13
C ARG A 370 -3.52 15.16 -39.36
N ARG A 371 -4.55 15.82 -38.81
CA ARG A 371 -4.74 17.28 -38.92
C ARG A 371 -3.67 18.08 -38.19
N GLU A 372 -3.28 17.64 -37.00
CA GLU A 372 -2.18 18.24 -36.24
C GLU A 372 -0.85 18.16 -36.99
N ALA A 373 -0.57 17.03 -37.65
CA ALA A 373 0.60 16.88 -38.51
C ALA A 373 0.58 17.82 -39.74
N ASN A 374 -0.60 18.27 -40.16
CA ASN A 374 -0.77 19.25 -41.24
C ASN A 374 -0.69 20.72 -40.75
N GLY A 375 -0.48 20.95 -39.44
CA GLY A 375 -0.32 22.28 -38.87
C GLY A 375 -1.59 22.96 -38.38
N ASP A 376 -2.74 22.28 -38.35
CA ASP A 376 -3.98 22.83 -37.79
C ASP A 376 -3.83 23.13 -36.29
N ASP A 377 -4.43 24.23 -35.78
CA ASP A 377 -4.57 24.43 -34.34
C ASP A 377 -5.65 23.50 -33.77
N MET A 378 -5.18 22.41 -33.16
CA MET A 378 -6.03 21.37 -32.62
C MET A 378 -6.29 21.52 -31.12
N LYS A 379 -5.84 22.59 -30.44
CA LYS A 379 -5.86 22.68 -28.97
C LYS A 379 -7.26 22.47 -28.38
N LYS A 380 -8.27 23.13 -28.96
CA LYS A 380 -9.68 23.03 -28.52
C LYS A 380 -10.27 21.63 -28.80
N LEU A 381 -10.01 21.07 -29.98
CA LEU A 381 -10.49 19.75 -30.37
C LEU A 381 -9.85 18.63 -29.54
N ARG A 382 -8.54 18.75 -29.26
CA ARG A 382 -7.82 17.86 -28.35
C ARG A 382 -8.40 17.87 -26.95
N ARG A 383 -8.76 19.04 -26.41
CA ARG A 383 -9.41 19.14 -25.11
C ARG A 383 -10.77 18.44 -25.11
N ARG A 384 -11.63 18.72 -26.09
CA ARG A 384 -12.93 18.05 -26.23
C ARG A 384 -12.80 16.53 -26.37
N TRP A 385 -11.83 16.07 -27.14
CA TRP A 385 -11.55 14.64 -27.27
C TRP A 385 -11.11 14.02 -25.94
N LYS A 386 -10.28 14.70 -25.14
CA LYS A 386 -9.90 14.25 -23.79
C LYS A 386 -11.12 14.17 -22.86
N GLU A 387 -11.99 15.19 -22.88
CA GLU A 387 -13.25 15.22 -22.12
C GLU A 387 -14.17 14.05 -22.52
N ALA A 388 -14.35 13.84 -23.83
CA ALA A 388 -15.16 12.75 -24.39
C ALA A 388 -14.58 11.37 -24.03
N LYS A 389 -13.25 11.21 -24.13
CA LYS A 389 -12.56 9.98 -23.73
C LYS A 389 -12.67 9.70 -22.24
N ALA A 390 -12.49 10.71 -21.40
CA ALA A 390 -12.67 10.60 -19.96
C ALA A 390 -14.11 10.16 -19.62
N ALA A 391 -15.11 10.80 -20.24
CA ALA A 391 -16.51 10.45 -20.06
C ALA A 391 -16.84 9.03 -20.51
N ALA A 392 -16.32 8.63 -21.68
CA ALA A 392 -16.51 7.29 -22.22
C ALA A 392 -15.93 6.20 -21.30
N VAL A 393 -14.66 6.32 -20.93
CA VAL A 393 -13.96 5.30 -20.13
C VAL A 393 -14.55 5.16 -18.73
N HIS A 394 -15.03 6.25 -18.14
CA HIS A 394 -15.54 6.26 -16.77
C HIS A 394 -17.07 6.23 -16.69
N GLY A 395 -17.77 6.03 -17.81
CA GLY A 395 -19.23 5.85 -17.85
C GLY A 395 -20.03 7.09 -17.43
N ALA A 396 -19.51 8.29 -17.68
CA ALA A 396 -20.12 9.56 -17.30
C ALA A 396 -21.03 10.10 -18.42
N GLY A 397 -22.23 9.54 -18.58
CA GLY A 397 -23.26 10.08 -19.49
C GLY A 397 -22.99 9.91 -20.99
N GLN A 398 -23.84 10.51 -21.83
CA GLN A 398 -23.70 10.46 -23.29
C GLN A 398 -22.42 11.18 -23.74
N VAL A 399 -21.58 10.45 -24.48
CA VAL A 399 -20.39 11.00 -25.13
C VAL A 399 -20.84 11.91 -26.28
N VAL A 400 -20.65 13.21 -26.13
CA VAL A 400 -20.79 14.16 -27.25
C VAL A 400 -19.44 14.20 -27.96
N LEU A 401 -19.40 13.64 -29.16
CA LEU A 401 -18.20 13.62 -29.98
C LEU A 401 -17.90 15.03 -30.53
N PRO A 402 -16.62 15.43 -30.64
CA PRO A 402 -16.22 16.81 -31.00
C PRO A 402 -16.65 17.32 -32.35
#